data_AF-A0A2K3L8F0-F1
#
_entry.id   AF-A0A2K3L8F0-F1
#
_cell.length_a   1.000
_cell.length_b   1.000
_cell.length_c   1.000
_cell.angle_alpha   90.00
_cell.angle_beta   90.00
_cell.angle_gamma   90.00
#
_symmetry.space_group_name_H-M   'P 1'
#
loop_
_entity.id
_entity.type
_entity.pdbx_description
1 polymer ?
#
loop_
_entity_poly.entity_id
_entity_poly.type
_entity_poly.pdbx_seq_one_letter_code
_entity_poly.pdbx_strand_id
1 'polypeptide(L)'
;SVSEEETLLRVSHCYLSTTSGPLAGLLYISTEKVAFCSERSIKVFNQKGQMCRIRYKVSIPLKKIKCVNESRNIEKPTQKYINIVTVDNFDFWLMGVFNYHKTFKYLEQAISQA
;
A
#
# COMPACT_ATOMS: atom_id res chain seq x y z
N SER A 1 12.57 27.74 6.19
CA SER A 1 11.98 26.69 7.04
C SER A 1 12.65 25.38 6.67
N VAL A 2 13.29 24.72 7.64
CA VAL A 2 13.77 23.35 7.46
C VAL A 2 12.53 22.50 7.19
N SER A 3 12.46 21.87 6.02
CA SER A 3 11.41 20.89 5.74
C SER A 3 11.47 19.81 6.81
N GLU A 4 10.35 19.50 7.47
CA GLU A 4 10.29 18.35 8.36
C GLU A 4 10.76 17.12 7.59
N GLU A 5 11.76 16.43 8.14
CA GLU A 5 12.33 15.24 7.51
C GLU A 5 11.31 14.10 7.60
N GLU A 6 11.00 13.47 6.45
CA GLU A 6 10.02 12.38 6.37
C GLU A 6 10.38 11.27 7.37
N THR A 7 9.48 10.97 8.30
CA THR A 7 9.71 9.96 9.35
C THR A 7 8.85 8.72 9.14
N LEU A 8 9.45 7.54 9.26
CA LEU A 8 8.75 6.25 9.15
C LEU A 8 7.98 5.94 10.45
N LEU A 9 6.67 5.74 10.34
CA LEU A 9 5.78 5.45 11.46
C LEU A 9 5.54 3.94 11.64
N ARG A 10 5.39 3.21 10.53
CA ARG A 10 5.04 1.78 10.55
C ARG A 10 5.53 1.04 9.31
N VAL A 11 5.94 -0.21 9.51
CA VAL A 11 6.13 -1.20 8.45
C VAL A 11 5.24 -2.41 8.73
N SER A 12 4.61 -2.96 7.69
CA SER A 12 3.83 -4.20 7.82
C SER A 12 3.91 -5.05 6.56
N HIS A 13 3.99 -6.37 6.73
CA HIS A 13 3.84 -7.31 5.61
C HIS A 13 2.39 -7.31 5.13
N CYS A 14 2.22 -7.33 3.81
CA CYS A 14 0.92 -7.46 3.18
C CYS A 14 1.07 -7.98 1.74
N TYR A 15 -0.07 -8.18 1.10
CA TYR A 15 -0.15 -8.42 -0.33
C TYR A 15 -0.88 -7.27 -0.99
N LEU A 16 -0.30 -6.70 -2.05
CA LEU A 16 -0.99 -5.75 -2.92
C LEU A 16 -1.76 -6.53 -4.00
N SER A 17 -3.07 -6.29 -4.12
CA SER A 17 -3.87 -6.85 -5.21
C SER A 17 -3.46 -6.23 -6.54
N THR A 18 -3.19 -7.06 -7.54
CA THR A 18 -2.92 -6.63 -8.92
C THR A 18 -3.67 -7.52 -9.91
N THR A 19 -3.77 -7.08 -11.17
CA THR A 19 -4.41 -7.85 -12.25
C THR A 19 -3.71 -9.19 -12.54
N SER A 20 -2.42 -9.28 -12.24
CA SER A 20 -1.63 -10.51 -12.38
C SER A 20 -1.62 -11.37 -11.10
N GLY A 21 -2.45 -11.01 -10.13
CA GLY A 21 -2.53 -11.66 -8.82
C GLY A 21 -1.88 -10.84 -7.68
N PRO A 22 -2.00 -11.31 -6.43
CA PRO A 22 -1.47 -10.62 -5.26
C PRO A 22 0.07 -10.61 -5.25
N LEU A 23 0.67 -9.45 -5.03
CA LEU A 23 2.11 -9.29 -4.85
C LEU A 23 2.46 -9.18 -3.37
N ALA A 24 3.27 -10.11 -2.85
CA ALA A 24 3.82 -10.03 -1.51
C ALA A 24 4.79 -8.85 -1.38
N GLY A 25 4.66 -8.07 -0.30
CA GLY A 25 5.46 -6.88 -0.08
C GLY A 25 5.36 -6.30 1.31
N LEU A 26 6.02 -5.17 1.47
CA LEU A 26 5.99 -4.36 2.67
C LEU A 26 5.22 -3.07 2.41
N LEU A 27 4.26 -2.80 3.29
CA LEU A 27 3.61 -1.50 3.43
C LEU A 27 4.42 -0.65 4.39
N TYR A 28 4.76 0.56 3.96
CA TYR A 28 5.42 1.59 4.74
C TYR A 28 4.42 2.74 4.92
N ILE A 29 4.28 3.21 6.15
CA ILE A 29 3.48 4.38 6.51
C ILE A 29 4.46 5.38 7.12
N SER A 30 4.63 6.53 6.48
CA SER A 30 5.45 7.64 6.98
C SER A 30 4.59 8.86 7.31
N THR A 31 5.22 9.91 7.80
CA THR A 31 4.57 11.22 8.01
C THR A 31 4.16 11.92 6.71
N GLU A 32 4.62 11.45 5.54
CA GLU A 32 4.36 12.11 4.25
C GLU A 32 3.61 11.23 3.23
N LYS A 33 3.75 9.91 3.30
CA LYS A 33 3.16 8.99 2.31
C LYS A 33 2.91 7.60 2.85
N VAL A 34 2.03 6.89 2.17
CA VAL A 34 1.91 5.43 2.24
C VAL A 34 2.62 4.86 1.02
N ALA A 35 3.50 3.87 1.22
CA ALA A 35 4.23 3.22 0.15
C ALA A 35 4.15 1.70 0.26
N PHE A 36 4.11 1.03 -0.88
CA PHE A 36 4.25 -0.42 -0.99
C PHE A 36 5.48 -0.75 -1.82
N CYS A 37 6.23 -1.79 -1.42
CA CYS A 37 7.34 -2.34 -2.21
C CYS A 37 7.27 -3.86 -2.22
N SER A 38 7.32 -4.46 -3.41
CA SER A 38 7.33 -5.91 -3.55
C SER A 38 8.61 -6.53 -2.98
N GLU A 39 8.47 -7.67 -2.29
CA GLU A 39 9.62 -8.40 -1.74
C GLU A 39 10.51 -8.97 -2.85
N ARG A 40 9.87 -9.46 -3.92
CA ARG A 40 10.54 -10.05 -5.08
C ARG A 40 10.43 -9.15 -6.30
N SER A 41 11.39 -9.29 -7.21
CA SER A 41 11.32 -8.64 -8.51
C SER A 41 10.37 -9.40 -9.45
N ILE A 42 9.50 -8.64 -10.12
CA ILE A 42 8.60 -9.13 -11.16
C ILE A 42 9.26 -8.98 -12.53
N LYS A 43 8.94 -9.89 -13.45
CA LYS A 43 9.36 -9.78 -14.85
C LYS A 43 8.44 -8.78 -15.54
N VAL A 44 9.03 -7.81 -16.24
CA VAL A 44 8.31 -6.88 -17.10
C VAL A 44 9.00 -6.83 -18.46
N PHE A 45 8.26 -6.45 -19.48
CA PHE A 45 8.79 -6.29 -20.83
C PHE A 45 8.72 -4.81 -21.20
N ASN A 46 9.81 -4.27 -21.74
CA ASN A 46 9.80 -2.91 -22.26
C ASN A 46 9.08 -2.85 -23.62
N GLN A 47 8.92 -1.64 -24.18
CA GLN A 47 8.26 -1.43 -25.47
C GLN A 47 8.95 -2.16 -26.65
N LYS A 48 10.22 -2.54 -26.49
CA LYS A 48 11.01 -3.32 -27.48
C LYS A 48 10.93 -4.84 -27.24
N GLY A 49 10.08 -5.30 -26.31
CA GLY A 49 9.95 -6.72 -25.96
C GLY A 49 11.12 -7.29 -25.15
N GLN A 50 12.05 -6.45 -24.67
CA GLN A 50 13.15 -6.92 -23.84
C GLN A 50 12.67 -7.09 -22.40
N MET A 51 12.98 -8.26 -21.82
CA MET A 51 12.64 -8.58 -20.44
C MET A 51 13.60 -7.89 -19.47
N CYS A 52 13.05 -7.25 -18.44
CA CYS A 52 13.80 -6.83 -17.27
C CYS A 52 13.06 -7.23 -15.98
N ARG A 53 13.78 -7.20 -14.85
CA ARG A 53 13.21 -7.50 -13.54
C ARG A 53 13.20 -6.24 -12.69
N ILE A 54 12.02 -5.85 -12.22
CA ILE A 54 11.84 -4.65 -11.38
C ILE A 54 11.16 -5.01 -10.07
N ARG A 55 11.39 -4.22 -9.01
CA ARG A 55 10.53 -4.27 -7.82
C ARG A 55 9.32 -3.39 -8.08
N TYR A 56 8.13 -3.94 -7.87
CA TYR A 56 6.90 -3.17 -7.99
C TYR A 56 6.80 -2.24 -6.78
N LYS A 57 6.60 -0.95 -7.03
CA LYS A 57 6.49 0.07 -5.99
C LYS A 57 5.27 0.92 -6.23
N VAL A 58 4.57 1.24 -5.15
CA VAL A 58 3.51 2.25 -5.12
C VAL A 58 3.90 3.26 -4.06
N SER A 59 3.71 4.55 -4.33
CA SER A 59 3.94 5.63 -3.38
C SER A 59 2.83 6.65 -3.51
N ILE A 60 2.07 6.83 -2.43
CA ILE A 60 0.87 7.66 -2.39
C ILE A 60 1.08 8.72 -1.31
N PRO A 61 1.29 10.00 -1.67
CA PRO A 61 1.33 11.08 -0.70
C PRO A 61 0.05 11.10 0.14
N LEU A 62 0.16 11.34 1.46
CA LEU A 62 -1.00 11.29 2.36
C LEU A 62 -2.09 12.29 1.92
N LYS A 63 -1.70 13.50 1.50
CA LYS A 63 -2.59 14.52 0.92
C LYS A 63 -3.35 14.10 -0.36
N LYS A 64 -2.97 12.97 -0.97
CA LYS A 64 -3.63 12.38 -2.13
C LYS A 64 -4.50 11.17 -1.76
N ILE A 65 -4.51 10.76 -0.50
CA ILE A 65 -5.40 9.72 0.01
C ILE A 65 -6.73 10.40 0.41
N LYS A 66 -7.82 9.91 -0.18
CA LYS A 66 -9.18 10.36 0.13
C LYS A 66 -9.70 9.69 1.39
N CYS A 67 -9.54 8.38 1.50
CA CYS A 67 -9.91 7.61 2.69
C CYS A 67 -9.25 6.23 2.70
N VAL A 68 -9.29 5.60 3.88
CA VAL A 68 -8.99 4.18 4.05
C VAL A 68 -10.22 3.47 4.60
N ASN A 69 -10.53 2.31 4.03
CA ASN A 69 -11.72 1.55 4.39
C ASN A 69 -11.34 0.12 4.78
N GLU A 70 -12.00 -0.38 5.82
CA GLU A 70 -11.96 -1.79 6.17
C GLU A 70 -12.89 -2.59 5.25
N SER A 71 -12.48 -3.79 4.87
CA SER A 71 -13.32 -4.74 4.16
C SER A 71 -12.95 -6.17 4.55
N ARG A 72 -13.81 -7.12 4.19
CA ARG A 72 -13.60 -8.55 4.45
C ARG A 72 -14.21 -9.38 3.35
N ASN A 73 -13.66 -10.57 3.14
CA ASN A 73 -14.26 -11.55 2.24
C ASN A 73 -15.62 -11.99 2.79
N ILE A 74 -16.63 -12.04 1.94
CA ILE A 74 -17.99 -12.43 2.32
C ILE A 74 -18.05 -13.91 2.68
N GLU A 75 -17.40 -14.76 1.89
CA GLU A 75 -17.38 -16.22 2.07
C GLU A 75 -16.40 -16.64 3.19
N LYS A 76 -15.31 -15.89 3.35
CA LYS A 76 -14.27 -16.14 4.36
C LYS A 76 -13.99 -14.91 5.23
N PRO A 77 -14.85 -14.57 6.20
CA PRO A 77 -14.76 -13.33 7.00
C PRO A 77 -13.46 -13.13 7.78
N THR A 78 -12.66 -14.18 7.98
CA THR A 78 -11.33 -14.10 8.58
C THR A 78 -10.30 -13.44 7.66
N GLN A 79 -10.55 -13.39 6.34
CA GLN A 79 -9.75 -12.65 5.37
C GLN A 79 -10.21 -11.20 5.34
N LYS A 80 -9.40 -10.34 5.97
CA LYS A 80 -9.60 -8.89 6.02
C LYS A 80 -8.77 -8.17 4.96
N TYR A 81 -9.30 -7.06 4.49
CA TYR A 81 -8.73 -6.22 3.45
C TYR A 81 -8.72 -4.76 3.89
N ILE A 82 -7.73 -4.01 3.42
CA ILE A 82 -7.70 -2.55 3.55
C ILE A 82 -7.80 -1.99 2.13
N ASN A 83 -8.75 -1.09 1.90
CA ASN A 83 -8.80 -0.29 0.68
C ASN A 83 -8.23 1.10 0.95
N ILE A 84 -7.27 1.54 0.15
CA ILE A 84 -6.79 2.92 0.12
C ILE A 84 -7.33 3.57 -1.15
N VAL A 85 -8.20 4.57 -0.98
CA VAL A 85 -8.81 5.32 -2.09
C VAL A 85 -8.09 6.64 -2.24
N THR A 86 -7.65 6.98 -3.44
CA THR A 86 -7.02 8.27 -3.72
C THR A 86 -8.04 9.32 -4.18
N VAL A 87 -7.66 10.60 -4.12
CA VAL A 87 -8.53 11.72 -4.53
C VAL A 87 -8.90 11.70 -6.03
N ASP A 88 -8.07 11.07 -6.85
CA ASP A 88 -8.29 10.80 -8.28
C ASP A 88 -8.97 9.44 -8.55
N ASN A 89 -9.53 8.81 -7.50
CA ASN A 89 -10.33 7.59 -7.55
C ASN A 89 -9.58 6.33 -8.02
N PHE A 90 -8.29 6.21 -7.71
CA PHE A 90 -7.62 4.91 -7.74
C PHE A 90 -7.87 4.17 -6.42
N ASP A 91 -8.08 2.86 -6.53
CA ASP A 91 -8.22 1.95 -5.40
C ASP A 91 -6.99 1.04 -5.27
N PHE A 92 -6.39 1.02 -4.08
CA PHE A 92 -5.30 0.11 -3.75
C PHE A 92 -5.73 -0.84 -2.64
N TRP A 93 -5.86 -2.12 -3.02
CA TRP A 93 -6.33 -3.18 -2.12
C TRP A 93 -5.17 -3.94 -1.50
N LEU A 94 -5.09 -3.90 -0.17
CA LEU A 94 -4.13 -4.65 0.62
C LEU A 94 -4.81 -5.84 1.30
N MET A 95 -4.19 -7.01 1.17
CA MET A 95 -4.68 -8.28 1.70
C MET A 95 -3.65 -8.89 2.65
N GLY A 96 -4.10 -9.75 3.56
CA GLY A 96 -3.19 -10.50 4.45
C GLY A 96 -2.28 -9.59 5.29
N VAL A 97 -2.77 -8.42 5.67
CA VAL A 97 -2.01 -7.39 6.39
C VAL A 97 -1.64 -7.91 7.78
N PHE A 98 -0.34 -7.97 8.07
CA PHE A 98 0.14 -8.36 9.39
C PHE A 98 -0.24 -7.31 10.45
N ASN A 99 -0.66 -7.77 11.63
CA ASN A 99 -1.19 -6.89 12.68
C ASN A 99 -2.27 -5.91 12.15
N TYR A 100 -3.22 -6.42 11.38
CA TYR A 100 -4.25 -5.68 10.65
C TYR A 100 -4.80 -4.44 11.40
N HIS A 101 -5.38 -4.59 12.59
CA HIS A 101 -5.99 -3.47 13.32
C HIS A 101 -4.98 -2.38 13.70
N LYS A 102 -3.76 -2.77 14.10
CA LYS A 102 -2.70 -1.81 14.43
C LYS A 102 -2.26 -1.05 13.19
N THR A 103 -2.07 -1.76 12.07
CA THR A 103 -1.67 -1.14 10.80
C THR A 103 -2.76 -0.21 10.27
N PHE A 104 -4.03 -0.59 10.34
CA PHE A 104 -5.16 0.26 9.96
C PHE A 104 -5.22 1.54 10.79
N LYS A 105 -5.07 1.43 12.12
CA LYS A 105 -5.01 2.61 13.01
C LYS A 105 -3.87 3.57 12.64
N TYR A 106 -2.68 3.06 12.28
CA TYR A 106 -1.59 3.92 11.80
C TYR A 106 -1.92 4.62 10.48
N LEU A 107 -2.64 3.97 9.57
CA LEU A 107 -3.10 4.61 8.33
C LEU A 107 -4.05 5.76 8.63
N GLU A 108 -5.08 5.52 9.45
CA GLU A 108 -6.04 6.56 9.85
C GLU A 108 -5.34 7.75 10.51
N GLN A 109 -4.42 7.48 11.45
CA GLN A 109 -3.67 8.51 12.14
C GLN A 109 -2.80 9.33 11.18
N ALA A 110 -2.02 8.67 10.33
CA ALA A 110 -1.17 9.36 9.35
C ALA A 110 -2.00 10.24 8.41
N ILE A 111 -3.11 9.73 7.88
CA ILE A 111 -3.98 10.49 6.97
C ILE A 111 -4.64 11.68 7.68
N SER A 112 -5.04 11.52 8.95
CA SER A 112 -5.64 12.62 9.72
C SER A 112 -4.68 13.76 10.06
N GLN A 113 -3.37 13.52 10.00
CA GLN A 113 -2.30 14.48 10.31
C GLN A 113 -1.71 15.14 9.06
N ALA A 114 -2.19 14.79 7.87
CA ALA A 114 -1.65 15.19 6.57
C ALA A 114 -2.27 16.46 5.97
#